data_AF-A0A399RN00-F1
#
_entry.id   AF-A0A399RN00-F1
#
_cell.length_a   1.000
_cell.length_b   1.000
_cell.length_c   1.000
_cell.angle_alpha   90.00
_cell.angle_beta   90.00
_cell.angle_gamma   90.00
#
_symmetry.space_group_name_H-M   'P 1'
#
loop_
_entity.id
_entity.type
_entity.pdbx_description
1 polymer ?
#
loop_
_entity_poly.entity_id
_entity_poly.type
_entity_poly.pdbx_seq_one_letter_code
_entity_poly.pdbx_strand_id
1 'polypeptide(L)'
;MKNTPLNDEIRKQLRSLHEASGVGPQRLLNGKVDRPRGLNSTRIYHWMDGTAKTAWTEHLNWVLANWQAEEPLEPFTQADNERLDRELKRTGYTQTTLLNRLSPVPEGLTPDILHRLKSRRLHKLPSAHKKFLFKGLSALPDR
;
A
#
# COMPACT_ATOMS: atom_id res chain seq x y z
N MET A 1 -22.32 22.49 8.05
CA MET A 1 -21.05 21.80 7.77
C MET A 1 -19.91 22.78 7.99
N LYS A 2 -18.85 22.38 8.71
CA LYS A 2 -17.70 23.25 9.01
C LYS A 2 -16.63 23.06 7.93
N ASN A 3 -15.96 24.14 7.55
CA ASN A 3 -14.83 24.13 6.62
C ASN A 3 -13.53 24.31 7.40
N THR A 4 -12.53 23.52 7.07
CA THR A 4 -11.18 23.64 7.59
C THR A 4 -10.28 24.23 6.50
N PRO A 5 -9.53 25.31 6.79
CA PRO A 5 -8.48 25.79 5.91
C PRO A 5 -7.39 24.74 5.69
N LEU A 6 -6.96 24.53 4.44
CA LEU A 6 -5.90 23.59 4.08
C LEU A 6 -4.55 24.32 4.13
N ASN A 7 -3.95 24.40 5.32
CA ASN A 7 -2.60 24.92 5.49
C ASN A 7 -1.54 23.89 5.04
N ASP A 8 -0.27 24.32 5.01
CA ASP A 8 0.83 23.47 4.52
C ASP A 8 1.05 22.23 5.36
N GLU A 9 0.78 22.29 6.67
CA GLU A 9 0.92 21.14 7.56
C GLU A 9 -0.10 20.04 7.24
N ILE A 10 -1.36 20.39 7.06
CA ILE A 10 -2.40 19.43 6.66
C ILE A 10 -2.06 18.81 5.30
N ARG A 11 -1.57 19.62 4.36
CA ARG A 11 -1.17 19.14 3.03
C ARG A 11 0.01 18.18 3.12
N LYS A 12 1.00 18.50 3.95
CA LYS A 12 2.15 17.63 4.23
C LYS A 12 1.72 16.32 4.87
N GLN A 13 0.79 16.36 5.82
CA GLN A 13 0.24 15.17 6.46
C GLN A 13 -0.48 14.27 5.45
N LEU A 14 -1.35 14.84 4.59
CA LEU A 14 -2.06 14.08 3.55
C LEU A 14 -1.07 13.41 2.59
N ARG A 15 -0.05 14.15 2.11
CA ARG A 15 0.98 13.58 1.22
C ARG A 15 1.79 12.49 1.91
N SER A 16 2.20 12.70 3.15
CA SER A 16 2.97 11.72 3.91
C SER A 16 2.19 10.42 4.11
N LEU A 17 0.90 10.50 4.47
CA LEU A 17 0.05 9.33 4.63
C LEU A 17 -0.24 8.62 3.30
N HIS A 18 -0.48 9.39 2.23
CA HIS A 18 -0.64 8.85 0.88
C HIS A 18 0.62 8.11 0.41
N GLU A 19 1.80 8.68 0.60
CA GLU A 19 3.08 8.06 0.24
C GLU A 19 3.42 6.85 1.11
N ALA A 20 3.13 6.92 2.42
CA ALA A 20 3.39 5.84 3.36
C ALA A 20 2.50 4.63 3.08
N SER A 21 1.22 4.83 2.77
CA SER A 21 0.29 3.74 2.46
C SER A 21 0.46 3.21 1.02
N GLY A 22 0.88 4.05 0.08
CA GLY A 22 0.86 3.73 -1.35
C GLY A 22 -0.55 3.56 -1.92
N VAL A 23 -1.58 3.92 -1.16
CA VAL A 23 -2.99 3.80 -1.54
C VAL A 23 -3.47 5.13 -2.10
N GLY A 24 -3.71 5.17 -3.41
CA GLY A 24 -4.23 6.37 -4.07
C GLY A 24 -5.66 6.74 -3.61
N PRO A 25 -6.07 8.02 -3.69
CA PRO A 25 -7.41 8.48 -3.30
C PRO A 25 -8.58 7.68 -3.89
N GLN A 26 -8.46 7.20 -5.14
CA GLN A 26 -9.50 6.36 -5.74
C GLN A 26 -9.63 5.01 -5.04
N ARG A 27 -8.50 4.37 -4.71
CA ARG A 27 -8.49 3.09 -4.01
C ARG A 27 -8.94 3.25 -2.55
N LEU A 28 -8.54 4.34 -1.90
CA LEU A 28 -9.00 4.68 -0.55
C LEU A 28 -10.52 4.75 -0.44
N LEU A 29 -11.18 5.29 -1.48
CA LEU A 29 -12.64 5.47 -1.52
C LEU A 29 -13.39 4.22 -2.00
N ASN A 30 -12.71 3.26 -2.62
CA ASN A 30 -13.36 2.14 -3.28
C ASN A 30 -14.00 1.19 -2.26
N GLY A 31 -15.27 0.83 -2.45
CA GLY A 31 -15.98 -0.13 -1.60
C GLY A 31 -16.34 0.35 -0.19
N LYS A 32 -16.07 1.60 0.18
CA LYS A 32 -16.38 2.15 1.52
C LYS A 32 -17.82 2.67 1.59
N VAL A 33 -18.64 2.04 2.44
CA VAL A 33 -20.07 2.38 2.64
C VAL A 33 -20.25 3.67 3.44
N ASP A 34 -19.31 3.95 4.35
CA ASP A 34 -19.29 5.10 5.25
C ASP A 34 -18.68 6.36 4.60
N ARG A 35 -18.44 6.34 3.29
CA ARG A 35 -17.87 7.46 2.55
C ARG A 35 -18.76 8.71 2.65
N PRO A 36 -18.22 9.86 3.10
CA PRO A 36 -18.97 11.10 3.16
C PRO A 36 -19.57 11.54 1.82
N ARG A 37 -20.80 12.07 1.85
CA ARG A 37 -21.53 12.45 0.63
C ARG A 37 -20.80 13.55 -0.14
N GLY A 38 -20.51 13.28 -1.41
CA GLY A 38 -19.83 14.25 -2.29
C GLY A 38 -18.30 14.33 -2.08
N LEU A 39 -17.72 13.41 -1.30
CA LEU A 39 -16.28 13.16 -1.31
C LEU A 39 -15.91 12.32 -2.55
N ASN A 40 -14.94 12.78 -3.32
CA ASN A 40 -14.39 12.08 -4.47
C ASN A 40 -12.86 12.23 -4.54
N SER A 41 -12.22 11.39 -5.36
CA SER A 41 -10.75 11.35 -5.48
C SER A 41 -10.16 12.67 -5.98
N THR A 42 -10.82 13.32 -6.95
CA THR A 42 -10.40 14.62 -7.49
C THR A 42 -10.29 15.69 -6.41
N ARG A 43 -11.25 15.76 -5.48
CA ARG A 43 -11.19 16.69 -4.35
C ARG A 43 -9.98 16.43 -3.46
N ILE A 44 -9.69 15.16 -3.17
CA ILE A 44 -8.55 14.77 -2.35
C ILE A 44 -7.23 15.15 -3.04
N TYR A 45 -7.12 14.91 -4.36
CA TYR A 45 -5.96 15.38 -5.14
C TYR A 45 -5.80 16.90 -5.07
N HIS A 46 -6.88 17.67 -5.26
CA HIS A 46 -6.87 19.13 -5.15
C HIS A 46 -6.46 19.63 -3.75
N TRP A 47 -6.68 18.84 -2.70
CA TRP A 47 -6.21 19.19 -1.36
C TRP A 47 -4.69 19.03 -1.26
N MET A 48 -4.14 17.96 -1.83
CA MET A 48 -2.70 17.65 -1.77
C MET A 48 -1.86 18.53 -2.71
N ASP A 49 -2.38 18.86 -3.89
CA ASP A 49 -1.69 19.72 -4.87
C ASP A 49 -1.82 21.22 -4.55
N GLY A 50 -2.75 21.57 -3.66
CA GLY A 50 -2.96 22.92 -3.17
C GLY A 50 -3.93 23.78 -3.98
N THR A 51 -4.57 23.23 -5.01
CA THR A 51 -5.63 23.87 -5.80
C THR A 51 -6.82 24.26 -4.92
N ALA A 52 -7.14 23.43 -3.92
CA ALA A 52 -8.16 23.73 -2.92
C ALA A 52 -7.57 24.47 -1.71
N LYS A 53 -8.26 25.54 -1.29
CA LYS A 53 -7.90 26.33 -0.10
C LYS A 53 -8.61 25.85 1.18
N THR A 54 -9.72 25.15 1.03
CA THR A 54 -10.54 24.66 2.15
C THR A 54 -11.08 23.27 1.83
N ALA A 55 -11.35 22.49 2.88
CA ALA A 55 -12.05 21.21 2.81
C ALA A 55 -13.16 21.18 3.86
N TRP A 56 -14.20 20.39 3.62
CA TRP A 56 -15.18 20.09 4.67
C TRP A 56 -14.49 19.30 5.77
N THR A 57 -14.61 19.75 7.02
CA THR A 57 -13.91 19.15 8.16
C THR A 57 -14.20 17.65 8.28
N GLU A 58 -15.45 17.25 8.06
CA GLU A 58 -15.86 15.85 8.04
C GLU A 58 -15.10 15.04 6.98
N HIS A 59 -14.99 15.55 5.76
CA HIS A 59 -14.31 14.84 4.69
C HIS A 59 -12.81 14.73 4.95
N LEU A 60 -12.20 15.80 5.47
CA LEU A 60 -10.77 15.82 5.79
C LEU A 60 -10.47 14.78 6.88
N ASN A 61 -11.25 14.78 7.97
CA ASN A 61 -11.07 13.84 9.06
C ASN A 61 -11.25 12.39 8.59
N TRP A 62 -12.27 12.13 7.76
CA TRP A 62 -12.51 10.80 7.20
C TRP A 62 -11.32 10.31 6.36
N VAL A 63 -10.75 11.16 5.50
CA VAL A 63 -9.60 10.80 4.65
C VAL A 63 -8.35 10.55 5.49
N LEU A 64 -8.06 11.41 6.47
CA LEU A 64 -6.92 11.22 7.37
C LEU A 64 -7.05 9.91 8.16
N ALA A 65 -8.22 9.63 8.73
CA ALA A 65 -8.46 8.42 9.48
C ALA A 65 -8.31 7.15 8.62
N ASN A 66 -8.85 7.15 7.40
CA ASN A 66 -8.75 5.98 6.53
C ASN A 66 -7.31 5.74 6.07
N TRP A 67 -6.57 6.78 5.65
CA TRP A 67 -5.17 6.57 5.28
C TRP A 67 -4.28 6.19 6.46
N GLN A 68 -4.56 6.71 7.66
CA GLN A 68 -3.80 6.33 8.86
C GLN A 68 -4.06 4.87 9.29
N ALA A 69 -5.22 4.31 8.90
CA ALA A 69 -5.54 2.91 9.11
C ALA A 69 -4.95 1.97 8.04
N GLU A 70 -4.47 2.50 6.90
CA GLU A 70 -3.80 1.70 5.88
C GLU A 70 -2.44 1.19 6.40
N GLU A 71 -2.08 -0.02 6.00
CA GLU A 71 -0.79 -0.57 6.36
C GLU A 71 0.35 0.19 5.66
N PRO A 72 1.42 0.58 6.39
CA PRO A 72 2.54 1.26 5.76
C PRO A 72 3.31 0.33 4.82
N LEU A 73 3.79 0.94 3.75
CA LEU A 73 4.77 0.38 2.84
C LEU A 73 6.14 0.34 3.52
N GLU A 74 6.70 -0.85 3.62
CA GLU A 74 8.08 -1.06 4.03
C GLU A 74 9.01 -1.15 2.80
N PRO A 75 10.25 -0.64 2.91
CA PRO A 75 11.27 -0.87 1.89
C PRO A 75 11.53 -2.36 1.65
N PHE A 76 11.67 -2.71 0.37
CA PHE A 76 12.19 -3.99 -0.08
C PHE A 76 13.64 -3.80 -0.54
N THR A 77 14.54 -4.03 0.41
CA THR A 77 15.97 -3.72 0.29
C THR A 77 16.70 -4.68 -0.64
N GLN A 78 17.97 -4.40 -0.93
CA GLN A 78 18.82 -5.35 -1.65
C GLN A 78 18.94 -6.70 -0.92
N ALA A 79 19.10 -6.69 0.41
CA ALA A 79 19.15 -7.90 1.22
C ALA A 79 17.85 -8.72 1.13
N ASP A 80 16.69 -8.07 1.07
CA ASP A 80 15.40 -8.75 0.87
C ASP A 80 15.34 -9.45 -0.50
N ASN A 81 15.82 -8.80 -1.55
CA ASN A 81 15.87 -9.42 -2.87
C ASN A 81 16.83 -10.61 -2.93
N GLU A 82 18.02 -10.49 -2.34
CA GLU A 82 18.97 -11.60 -2.27
C GLU A 82 18.41 -12.77 -1.46
N ARG A 83 17.68 -12.47 -0.37
CA ARG A 83 16.95 -13.49 0.37
C ARG A 83 15.89 -14.15 -0.49
N LEU A 84 15.09 -13.38 -1.23
CA LEU A 84 14.07 -13.92 -2.13
C LEU A 84 14.69 -14.82 -3.20
N ASP A 85 15.79 -14.41 -3.83
CA ASP A 85 16.49 -15.22 -4.84
C ASP A 85 17.02 -16.53 -4.25
N ARG A 86 17.61 -16.49 -3.05
CA ARG A 86 18.07 -17.71 -2.35
C ARG A 86 16.92 -18.66 -2.04
N GLU A 87 15.81 -18.15 -1.51
CA GLU A 87 14.65 -18.97 -1.12
C GLU A 87 13.95 -19.57 -2.34
N LEU A 88 13.83 -18.83 -3.45
CA LEU A 88 13.30 -19.36 -4.70
C LEU A 88 14.21 -20.45 -5.28
N LYS A 89 15.54 -20.27 -5.19
CA LYS A 89 16.51 -21.29 -5.64
C LYS A 89 16.43 -22.56 -4.77
N ARG A 90 16.39 -22.40 -3.44
CA ARG A 90 16.30 -23.51 -2.45
C ARG A 90 15.05 -24.35 -2.63
N THR A 91 13.92 -23.70 -2.88
CA THR A 91 12.61 -24.35 -3.00
C THR A 91 12.28 -24.79 -4.43
N GLY A 92 13.05 -24.36 -5.43
CA GLY A 92 12.80 -24.64 -6.84
C GLY A 92 11.49 -24.04 -7.40
N TYR A 93 10.80 -23.17 -6.65
CA TYR A 93 9.54 -22.58 -7.08
C TYR A 93 9.74 -21.32 -7.92
N THR A 94 8.83 -21.12 -8.87
CA THR A 94 8.63 -19.85 -9.56
C THR A 94 7.72 -18.94 -8.73
N GLN A 95 7.65 -17.65 -9.03
CA GLN A 95 6.81 -16.69 -8.30
C GLN A 95 5.33 -17.10 -8.30
N THR A 96 4.82 -17.54 -9.46
CA THR A 96 3.43 -17.97 -9.61
C THR A 96 3.16 -19.23 -8.82
N THR A 97 4.05 -20.22 -8.92
CA THR A 97 3.88 -21.49 -8.19
C THR A 97 4.06 -21.30 -6.69
N LEU A 98 4.91 -20.38 -6.25
CA LEU A 98 5.08 -20.00 -4.85
C LEU A 98 3.77 -19.49 -4.24
N LEU A 99 3.12 -18.50 -4.86
CA LEU A 99 1.89 -17.93 -4.30
C LEU A 99 0.76 -18.97 -4.20
N ASN A 100 0.63 -19.86 -5.19
CA ASN A 100 -0.31 -20.97 -5.13
C ASN A 100 -0.05 -21.91 -3.93
N ARG A 101 1.21 -22.04 -3.50
CA ARG A 101 1.60 -22.87 -2.35
C ARG A 101 1.41 -22.18 -1.00
N LEU A 102 1.54 -20.86 -0.95
CA LEU A 102 1.41 -20.08 0.29
C LEU A 102 -0.05 -19.73 0.65
N SER A 103 -1.04 -20.23 -0.09
CA SER A 103 -2.46 -19.92 0.10
C SER A 103 -2.96 -20.09 1.55
N PRO A 104 -3.83 -19.20 2.07
CA PRO A 104 -4.43 -18.04 1.39
C PRO A 104 -3.47 -16.86 1.28
N VAL A 105 -3.40 -16.26 0.09
CA VAL A 105 -2.53 -15.11 -0.20
C VAL A 105 -3.24 -13.81 0.22
N PRO A 106 -2.56 -12.90 0.93
CA PRO A 106 -3.11 -11.58 1.27
C PRO A 106 -3.61 -10.82 0.05
N GLU A 107 -4.70 -10.06 0.22
CA GLU A 107 -5.28 -9.27 -0.86
C GLU A 107 -4.25 -8.31 -1.46
N GLY A 108 -4.14 -8.32 -2.80
CA GLY A 108 -3.21 -7.46 -3.52
C GLY A 108 -1.78 -7.97 -3.59
N LEU A 109 -1.40 -9.06 -2.89
CA LEU A 109 -0.13 -9.74 -3.15
C LEU A 109 -0.27 -10.69 -4.35
N THR A 110 0.12 -10.22 -5.54
CA THR A 110 -0.06 -10.96 -6.80
C THR A 110 1.26 -11.48 -7.38
N PRO A 111 1.24 -12.45 -8.32
CA PRO A 111 2.46 -12.89 -8.99
C PRO A 111 3.22 -11.77 -9.71
N ASP A 112 2.50 -10.75 -10.23
CA ASP A 112 3.10 -9.55 -10.82
C ASP A 112 3.94 -8.77 -9.80
N ILE A 113 3.46 -8.61 -8.56
CA ILE A 113 4.24 -7.97 -7.50
C ILE A 113 5.55 -8.72 -7.30
N LEU A 114 5.54 -10.05 -7.18
CA LEU A 114 6.77 -10.83 -7.00
C LEU A 114 7.69 -10.73 -8.22
N HIS A 115 7.15 -10.71 -9.42
CA HIS A 115 7.93 -10.49 -10.65
C HIS A 115 8.62 -9.12 -10.64
N ARG A 116 7.90 -8.06 -10.24
CA ARG A 116 8.43 -6.69 -10.15
C ARG A 116 9.45 -6.52 -9.03
N LEU A 117 9.28 -7.20 -7.90
CA LEU A 117 10.29 -7.26 -6.85
C LEU A 117 11.57 -7.93 -7.39
N LYS A 118 11.47 -9.13 -7.98
CA LYS A 118 12.63 -9.83 -8.54
C LYS A 118 13.37 -9.04 -9.62
N SER A 119 12.62 -8.40 -10.52
CA SER A 119 13.20 -7.54 -11.57
C SER A 119 13.69 -6.18 -11.06
N ARG A 120 13.63 -5.94 -9.74
CA ARG A 120 14.02 -4.67 -9.09
C ARG A 120 13.27 -3.46 -9.65
N ARG A 121 12.03 -3.65 -10.13
CA ARG A 121 11.13 -2.59 -10.59
C ARG A 121 10.15 -2.12 -9.50
N LEU A 122 10.14 -2.81 -8.36
CA LEU A 122 9.40 -2.44 -7.17
C LEU A 122 10.35 -2.52 -5.96
N HIS A 123 10.31 -1.48 -5.11
CA HIS A 123 11.25 -1.32 -3.99
C HIS A 123 10.57 -1.14 -2.64
N LYS A 124 9.23 -1.28 -2.59
CA LYS A 124 8.43 -1.17 -1.38
C LYS A 124 7.23 -2.10 -1.49
N LEU A 125 6.77 -2.64 -0.36
CA LEU A 125 5.50 -3.37 -0.28
C LEU A 125 4.88 -3.23 1.12
N PRO A 126 3.57 -3.51 1.28
CA PRO A 126 2.94 -3.54 2.59
C PRO A 126 3.68 -4.47 3.56
N SER A 127 3.82 -4.03 4.81
CA SER A 127 4.60 -4.73 5.83
C SER A 127 4.13 -6.18 6.03
N ALA A 128 2.83 -6.44 6.00
CA ALA A 128 2.23 -7.77 6.11
C ALA A 128 2.57 -8.64 4.91
N HIS A 129 2.60 -8.07 3.70
CA HIS A 129 3.00 -8.82 2.50
C HIS A 129 4.45 -9.28 2.59
N LYS A 130 5.35 -8.42 3.08
CA LYS A 130 6.76 -8.76 3.29
C LYS A 130 6.93 -9.89 4.30
N LYS A 131 6.27 -9.76 5.45
CA LYS A 131 6.28 -10.76 6.53
C LYS A 131 5.69 -12.08 6.06
N PHE A 132 4.54 -12.04 5.38
CA PHE A 132 3.89 -13.21 4.81
C PHE A 132 4.79 -13.94 3.82
N LEU A 133 5.38 -13.22 2.86
CA LEU A 133 6.23 -13.79 1.82
C LEU A 133 7.42 -14.56 2.44
N PHE A 134 8.15 -13.92 3.35
CA PHE A 134 9.33 -14.54 3.95
C PHE A 134 9.00 -15.61 5.00
N LYS A 135 7.93 -15.45 5.76
CA LYS A 135 7.45 -16.51 6.66
C LYS A 135 7.03 -17.75 5.86
N GLY A 136 6.30 -17.56 4.78
CA GLY A 136 5.85 -18.63 3.90
C GLY A 136 7.01 -19.35 3.21
N LEU A 137 7.93 -18.60 2.61
CA LEU A 137 9.12 -19.18 1.94
C LEU A 137 9.95 -20.04 2.88
N SER A 138 10.28 -19.54 4.08
CA SER A 138 11.09 -20.28 5.05
C SER A 138 10.38 -21.52 5.63
N ALA A 139 9.05 -21.66 5.46
CA ALA A 139 8.29 -22.83 5.88
C ALA A 139 8.20 -23.94 4.81
N LEU A 140 8.58 -23.65 3.55
CA LEU A 140 8.57 -24.63 2.47
C LEU A 140 9.83 -25.52 2.53
N PRO A 141 9.71 -26.83 2.23
CA PRO A 141 10.86 -27.73 2.18
C PRO A 141 11.80 -27.39 1.02
N ASP A 142 13.05 -27.83 1.14
CA ASP A 142 14.02 -27.83 0.05
C ASP A 142 13.52 -28.74 -1.09
N ARG A 143 13.91 -28.42 -2.33
CA ARG A 143 13.63 -29.24 -3.51
C ARG A 143 14.90 -29.63 -4.26
#